data_AF-A0A3S3U5X5-F1
#
_entry.id   AF-A0A3S3U5X5-F1
#
_cell.length_a   1.000
_cell.length_b   1.000
_cell.length_c   1.000
_cell.angle_alpha   90.00
_cell.angle_beta   90.00
_cell.angle_gamma   90.00
#
_symmetry.space_group_name_H-M   'P 1'
#
loop_
_entity.id
_entity.type
_entity.pdbx_description
1 polymer ?
#
loop_
_entity_poly.entity_id
_entity_poly.type
_entity_poly.pdbx_seq_one_letter_code
_entity_poly.pdbx_strand_id
1 'polypeptide(L)' 'MTDIELLDQMIKDEAKMVLEEKNGKLYVTLKEPQYPKGSVTIAGMPNNSIVIKADKFNSPDSLFAGSKAFPPARPRPNL' A
#
# COMPACT_ATOMS: atom_id res chain seq x y z
N MET A 1 -4.88 -0.12 -21.62
CA MET A 1 -4.71 -1.17 -20.60
C MET A 1 -3.27 -1.59 -20.54
N THR A 2 -2.54 -0.97 -19.61
CA THR A 2 -1.17 -1.31 -19.21
C THR A 2 -1.18 -1.99 -17.84
N ASP A 3 -0.11 -2.70 -17.49
CA ASP A 3 0.00 -3.38 -16.19
C ASP A 3 -0.17 -2.42 -15.01
N ILE A 4 0.26 -1.17 -15.17
CA ILE A 4 0.13 -0.14 -14.16
C ILE A 4 -1.32 0.36 -14.00
N GLU A 5 -2.09 0.40 -15.09
CA GLU A 5 -3.52 0.72 -15.01
C GLU A 5 -4.29 -0.38 -14.27
N LEU A 6 -3.90 -1.65 -14.47
CA LEU A 6 -4.47 -2.77 -13.70
C LEU A 6 -4.11 -2.66 -12.21
N LEU A 7 -2.85 -2.35 -11.90
CA LEU A 7 -2.41 -2.13 -10.52
C LEU A 7 -3.17 -0.98 -9.86
N ASP A 8 -3.41 0.13 -10.55
CA ASP A 8 -4.17 1.27 -10.02
C ASP A 8 -5.62 0.92 -9.68
N GLN A 9 -6.25 0.06 -10.48
CA GLN A 9 -7.61 -0.43 -10.24
C GLN A 9 -7.69 -1.39 -9.03
N MET A 10 -6.60 -2.10 -8.71
CA MET A 10 -6.54 -2.99 -7.55
C MET A 10 -6.37 -2.23 -6.23
N ILE A 11 -5.98 -0.96 -6.28
CA ILE A 11 -5.72 -0.14 -5.10
C ILE A 11 -6.95 0.75 -4.83
N LYS A 12 -7.47 0.67 -3.61
CA LYS A 12 -8.58 1.51 -3.17
C LYS A 12 -8.21 2.99 -3.20
N ASP A 13 -9.16 3.84 -3.61
CA ASP A 13 -8.95 5.29 -3.68
C ASP A 13 -8.54 5.91 -2.33
N GLU A 14 -9.02 5.36 -1.19
CA GLU A 14 -8.64 5.82 0.15
C GLU A 14 -7.15 5.64 0.48
N ALA A 15 -6.47 4.74 -0.23
CA ALA A 15 -5.04 4.47 -0.11
C ALA A 15 -4.21 5.21 -1.16
N LYS A 16 -4.84 5.86 -2.15
CA LYS A 16 -4.15 6.59 -3.20
C LYS A 16 -3.93 8.05 -2.79
N MET A 17 -2.80 8.60 -3.22
CA MET A 17 -2.48 10.02 -3.07
C MET A 17 -2.59 10.73 -4.42
N VAL A 18 -3.19 11.91 -4.40
CA VAL A 18 -3.26 12.78 -5.58
C VAL A 18 -1.89 13.40 -5.83
N LEU A 19 -1.41 13.29 -7.06
CA LEU A 19 -0.24 14.03 -7.52
C LEU A 19 -0.66 15.44 -7.94
N GLU A 20 0.11 16.43 -7.51
CA GLU A 20 -0.07 17.82 -7.90
C GLU A 20 0.95 18.17 -8.99
N GLU A 21 0.53 18.92 -10.01
CA GLU A 21 1.44 19.41 -11.04
C GLU A 21 1.83 20.86 -10.77
N LYS A 22 3.14 21.16 -10.80
CA LYS A 22 3.66 22.52 -10.71
C LYS A 22 4.84 22.69 -11.65
N ASN A 23 4.79 23.71 -12.52
CA ASN A 23 5.87 24.00 -13.48
C ASN A 23 6.28 22.78 -14.33
N GLY A 24 5.31 21.98 -14.79
CA GLY A 24 5.55 20.78 -15.62
C GLY A 24 6.21 19.61 -14.88
N LYS A 25 6.22 19.63 -13.54
CA LYS A 25 6.71 18.54 -12.70
C LYS A 25 5.60 18.07 -11.77
N LEU A 26 5.53 16.77 -11.54
CA LEU A 26 4.62 16.18 -10.57
C LEU A 26 5.25 16.15 -9.18
N TYR A 27 4.42 16.43 -8.18
CA TYR A 27 4.76 16.47 -6.77
C TYR A 27 3.73 15.70 -5.96
N VAL A 28 4.17 15.19 -4.82
CA VAL A 28 3.26 14.69 -3.79
C VAL A 28 3.71 15.21 -2.44
N THR A 29 2.75 15.66 -1.63
CA THR A 29 3.01 16.06 -0.25
C THR A 29 2.41 15.05 0.70
N LEU A 30 3.27 14.37 1.44
CA LEU A 30 2.91 13.43 2.49
C LEU A 30 2.82 14.18 3.81
N LYS A 31 1.76 13.93 4.58
CA LYS A 31 1.54 14.49 5.92
C LYS A 31 1.34 13.36 6.91
N GLU A 32 2.04 13.42 8.02
CA GLU A 32 1.94 12.42 9.08
C GLU A 32 0.70 12.67 9.94
N PRO A 33 -0.25 11.72 10.04
CA PRO A 33 -1.46 11.90 10.87
C PRO A 33 -1.14 12.21 12.34
N GLN A 34 -0.10 11.57 12.88
CA GLN A 34 0.36 11.70 14.26
C GLN A 34 1.12 13.00 14.53
N TYR A 35 1.60 13.70 13.49
CA TYR A 35 2.30 14.97 13.65
C TYR A 35 1.92 15.93 12.50
N PRO A 36 0.87 16.76 12.67
CA PRO A 36 0.33 17.59 11.59
C PRO A 36 1.30 18.62 10.99
N LYS A 37 2.37 18.96 11.71
CA LYS A 37 3.44 19.86 11.24
C LYS A 37 4.52 19.11 10.43
N GLY A 38 4.54 17.78 10.51
CA GLY A 38 5.44 16.92 9.75
C GLY A 38 4.89 16.72 8.35
N SER A 39 5.60 17.24 7.37
CA SER A 39 5.29 17.04 5.97
C SER A 39 6.56 16.83 5.16
N VAL A 40 6.47 15.96 4.16
CA VAL A 40 7.54 15.73 3.18
C VAL A 40 6.95 15.92 1.80
N THR A 41 7.62 16.72 0.96
CA THR A 41 7.26 16.87 -0.45
C THR A 41 8.28 16.17 -1.31
N ILE A 42 7.81 15.24 -2.13
CA ILE A 42 8.63 14.57 -3.15
C ILE A 42 8.34 15.24 -4.49
N ALA A 43 9.40 15.64 -5.18
CA ALA A 43 9.36 16.43 -6.40
C ALA A 43 9.89 15.65 -7.60
N GLY A 44 9.33 15.94 -8.79
CA GLY A 44 9.81 15.35 -10.04
C GLY A 44 9.38 13.89 -10.22
N MET A 45 8.17 13.56 -9.76
CA MET A 45 7.59 12.24 -9.96
C MET A 45 7.36 11.97 -11.47
N PRO A 46 7.61 10.75 -11.95
CA PRO A 46 7.20 10.33 -13.30
C PRO A 46 5.68 10.42 -13.50
N ASN A 47 5.24 10.69 -14.74
CA ASN A 47 3.83 10.82 -15.10
C ASN A 47 2.99 9.55 -14.88
N ASN A 48 3.64 8.39 -14.86
CA ASN A 48 3.03 7.09 -14.62
C ASN A 48 3.26 6.61 -13.19
N SER A 49 3.34 7.49 -12.20
CA SER A 49 3.53 7.09 -10.81
C SER A 49 2.19 6.88 -10.10
N ILE A 50 2.10 5.82 -9.30
CA ILE A 50 1.03 5.61 -8.32
C ILE A 50 1.65 5.82 -6.94
N VAL A 51 1.09 6.73 -6.14
CA VAL A 51 1.55 6.95 -4.77
C VAL A 51 0.53 6.37 -3.80
N ILE A 52 1.01 5.47 -2.96
CA ILE A 52 0.18 4.65 -2.08
C ILE A 52 0.54 4.94 -0.63
N LYS A 53 -0.48 5.17 0.19
CA LYS A 53 -0.39 5.33 1.64
C LYS A 53 -0.34 3.96 2.32
N ALA A 54 0.85 3.57 2.78
CA ALA A 54 1.07 2.28 3.42
C ALA A 54 0.26 2.09 4.72
N ASP A 55 -0.02 3.17 5.44
CA ASP A 55 -0.85 3.18 6.66
C ASP A 55 -2.30 2.74 6.44
N LYS A 56 -2.77 2.77 5.18
CA LYS A 56 -4.09 2.25 4.80
C LYS A 56 -4.12 0.74 4.58
N PHE A 57 -2.96 0.08 4.58
CA PHE A 57 -2.87 -1.36 4.52
C PHE A 57 -2.84 -1.94 5.92
N ASN A 58 -3.83 -2.77 6.22
CA ASN A 58 -3.88 -3.51 7.45
C ASN A 58 -2.69 -4.46 7.56
N SER A 59 -2.08 -4.57 8.75
CA SER A 59 -1.03 -5.55 9.00
C SER A 59 -1.56 -6.96 8.65
N PRO A 60 -0.75 -7.82 8.01
CA PRO A 60 -1.10 -9.22 7.77
C PRO A 60 -1.62 -9.92 9.03
N ASP A 61 -1.10 -9.58 10.22
CA ASP A 61 -1.55 -10.18 11.50
C ASP A 61 -3.04 -9.96 11.76
N SER A 62 -3.60 -8.83 11.30
CA SER A 62 -5.03 -8.54 11.42
C SER A 62 -5.89 -9.29 10.41
N LEU A 63 -5.30 -9.77 9.31
CA LEU A 63 -5.98 -10.53 8.26
C LEU A 63 -5.83 -12.04 8.47
N PHE A 64 -4.69 -12.48 9.01
CA PHE A 64 -4.34 -13.87 9.22
C PHE A 64 -4.28 -14.17 10.72
N ALA A 65 -5.45 -14.34 11.34
CA ALA A 65 -5.58 -14.65 12.77
C ALA A 65 -5.05 -16.06 13.18
N GLY A 66 -4.35 -16.78 12.29
CA GLY A 66 -3.83 -18.13 12.54
C GLY A 66 -4.87 -19.20 12.91
N SER A 67 -6.16 -18.85 12.95
CA SER A 67 -7.24 -19.70 13.47
C SER A 67 -7.65 -20.82 12.52
N LYS A 68 -7.26 -20.72 11.23
CA LYS A 68 -7.23 -21.83 10.29
C LYS A 68 -5.81 -22.40 10.23
N ALA A 69 -5.40 -23.03 11.32
CA ALA A 69 -4.17 -23.80 11.32
C ALA A 69 -4.27 -24.95 10.30
N PHE A 70 -3.13 -25.27 9.67
CA PHE A 70 -2.94 -26.49 8.90
C PHE A 70 -3.55 -27.70 9.63
N PRO A 71 -4.17 -28.67 8.91
CA PRO A 71 -4.68 -29.88 9.54
C PRO A 71 -3.57 -30.53 10.38
N PRO A 72 -3.87 -31.05 11.58
CA PRO A 72 -2.87 -31.64 12.45
C PRO A 72 -2.08 -32.70 11.68
N ALA A 73 -0.75 -32.68 11.83
CA ALA A 73 0.13 -33.63 11.19
C ALA A 73 -0.37 -35.06 11.45
N ARG A 74 -0.57 -35.84 10.38
CA ARG A 74 -1.00 -37.24 10.50
C ARG A 74 0.00 -37.98 11.40
N PRO A 75 -0.46 -38.78 12.38
CA PRO A 75 0.46 -39.57 13.21
C PRO A 75 1.30 -40.46 12.29
N ARG A 76 2.63 -40.43 12.50
CA ARG A 76 3.55 -41.32 11.79
C ARG A 76 3.20 -42.77 12.19
N PRO A 77 3.03 -43.70 11.24
CA PRO A 77 2.80 -45.10 11.58
C PRO A 77 4.02 -45.64 12.34
N ASN A 78 3.77 -46.38 13.41
CA ASN A 78 4.81 -47.03 14.21
C ASN A 78 5.63 -47.98 13.32
N LEU A 79 6.95 -47.87 13.41
CA LEU A 79 7.92 -48.82 12.84
C LEU A 79 8.00 -50.08 13.73
#